data_AF-A0A6N7INX7-F1
#
_entry.id   AF-A0A6N7INX7-F1
#
_cell.length_a   1.000
_cell.length_b   1.000
_cell.length_c   1.000
_cell.angle_alpha   90.00
_cell.angle_beta   90.00
_cell.angle_gamma   90.00
#
_symmetry.space_group_name_H-M   'P 1'
#
loop_
_entity.id
_entity.type
_entity.pdbx_description
1 polymer ?
#
loop_
_entity_poly.entity_id
_entity_poly.type
_entity_poly.pdbx_seq_one_letter_code
_entity_poly.pdbx_strand_id
1 'polypeptide(L)'
;MQLIFMKRAVTAPEATLAVAEKTRAALAAIYARRDLPPGARVAITAGSRGIANYLTIMRTAVEFIRERGGKLFLVPAMGSHGGGTVAGRRAVLAGLGITEESVGAPVLDLPMKTFFFAIGYEN
;
A
#
# COMPACT_ATOMS: atom_id res chain seq x y z
N MET A 1 7.54 -11.94 9.09
CA MET A 1 6.67 -11.08 8.26
C MET A 1 5.91 -10.16 9.20
N GLN A 2 5.92 -8.85 8.95
CA GLN A 2 5.30 -7.85 9.83
C GLN A 2 4.23 -7.09 9.03
N LEU A 3 3.02 -6.98 9.58
CA LEU A 3 1.93 -6.23 8.98
C LEU A 3 1.67 -4.94 9.71
N ILE A 4 1.49 -3.88 8.93
CA ILE A 4 1.18 -2.54 9.41
C ILE A 4 -0.15 -2.16 8.77
N PHE A 5 -1.19 -2.00 9.60
CA PHE A 5 -2.52 -1.63 9.13
C PHE A 5 -2.70 -0.11 9.22
N MET A 6 -2.95 0.53 8.08
CA MET A 6 -3.50 1.88 8.07
C MET A 6 -5.01 1.81 8.28
N LYS A 7 -5.50 2.38 9.39
CA LYS A 7 -6.96 2.48 9.65
C LYS A 7 -7.59 3.51 8.71
N ARG A 8 -8.78 3.16 8.20
CA ARG A 8 -9.61 3.98 7.31
C ARG A 8 -10.12 5.22 8.06
N ALA A 9 -9.93 6.41 7.47
CA ALA A 9 -10.78 7.57 7.73
C ALA A 9 -11.53 7.88 6.43
N VAL A 10 -12.85 7.64 6.40
CA VAL A 10 -13.70 8.13 5.30
C VAL A 10 -13.94 9.60 5.56
N THR A 11 -13.14 10.44 4.93
CA THR A 11 -13.30 11.89 4.96
C THR A 11 -13.37 12.40 3.53
N ALA A 12 -14.00 13.56 3.32
CA ALA A 12 -14.02 14.25 2.04
C ALA A 12 -12.59 14.43 1.49
N PRO A 13 -12.39 14.62 0.17
CA PRO A 13 -11.06 14.83 -0.38
C PRO A 13 -10.38 16.00 0.33
N GLU A 14 -9.33 15.72 1.09
CA GLU A 14 -8.51 16.73 1.74
C GLU A 14 -7.42 17.20 0.76
N ALA A 15 -6.84 18.38 1.03
CA ALA A 15 -5.70 18.88 0.29
C ALA A 15 -4.55 17.84 0.31
N THR A 16 -3.94 17.59 -0.84
CA THR A 16 -2.91 16.55 -1.03
C THR A 16 -1.76 16.65 -0.03
N LEU A 17 -1.32 17.85 0.33
CA LEU A 17 -0.26 18.09 1.32
C LEU A 17 -0.66 17.59 2.71
N ALA A 18 -1.88 17.91 3.17
CA ALA A 18 -2.38 17.47 4.46
C ALA A 18 -2.46 15.95 4.56
N VAL A 19 -2.86 15.27 3.47
CA VAL A 19 -2.90 13.80 3.42
C VAL A 19 -1.51 13.19 3.47
N ALA A 20 -0.54 13.77 2.75
CA ALA A 20 0.84 13.30 2.78
C ALA A 20 1.46 13.45 4.17
N GLU A 21 1.25 14.59 4.85
CA GLU A 21 1.71 14.83 6.22
C GLU A 21 1.10 13.84 7.21
N LYS A 22 -0.23 13.65 7.17
CA LYS A 22 -0.93 12.66 8.01
C LYS A 22 -0.42 11.24 7.76
N THR A 23 -0.15 10.88 6.50
CA THR A 23 0.41 9.57 6.13
C THR A 23 1.81 9.39 6.70
N ARG A 24 2.69 10.38 6.56
CA ARG A 24 4.05 10.34 7.15
C ARG A 24 3.99 10.26 8.67
N ALA A 25 3.12 11.04 9.32
CA ALA A 25 2.97 11.02 10.77
C ALA A 25 2.52 9.64 11.28
N ALA A 26 1.54 9.02 10.62
CA ALA A 26 1.08 7.67 10.95
C ALA A 26 2.21 6.64 10.82
N LEU A 27 2.95 6.66 9.70
CA LEU A 27 4.09 5.77 9.48
C LEU A 27 5.20 6.02 10.50
N ALA A 28 5.53 7.27 10.81
CA ALA A 28 6.54 7.61 11.81
C ALA A 28 6.18 7.06 13.20
N ALA A 29 4.91 7.15 13.61
CA ALA A 29 4.44 6.59 14.88
C ALA A 29 4.58 5.05 14.92
N ILE A 30 4.40 4.37 13.80
CA ILE A 30 4.61 2.92 13.69
C ILE A 30 6.11 2.58 13.79
N TYR A 31 6.96 3.30 13.05
CA TYR A 31 8.40 3.08 13.02
C TYR A 31 9.09 3.44 14.35
N ALA A 32 8.56 4.41 15.09
CA ALA A 32 9.05 4.76 16.42
C ALA A 32 8.94 3.59 17.42
N ARG A 33 7.98 2.68 17.22
CA ARG A 33 7.84 1.48 18.04
C ARG A 33 8.77 0.36 17.59
N ARG A 34 9.05 0.28 16.29
CA ARG A 34 9.87 -0.76 15.69
C ARG A 34 10.30 -0.37 14.27
N ASP A 35 11.60 -0.26 14.07
CA ASP A 35 12.17 0.01 12.75
C ASP A 35 12.21 -1.26 11.86
N LEU A 36 12.46 -1.05 10.57
CA LEU A 36 12.69 -2.13 9.63
C LEU A 36 14.07 -2.76 9.83
N PRO A 37 14.18 -4.09 9.73
CA PRO A 37 15.47 -4.74 9.53
C PRO A 37 16.16 -4.21 8.26
N PRO A 38 17.50 -4.06 8.24
CA PRO A 38 18.24 -3.68 7.05
C PRO A 38 17.87 -4.55 5.84
N GLY A 39 17.51 -3.91 4.73
CA GLY A 39 17.15 -4.60 3.48
C GLY A 39 15.78 -5.29 3.50
N ALA A 40 14.92 -5.01 4.49
CA ALA A 40 13.58 -5.59 4.57
C ALA A 40 12.79 -5.39 3.26
N ARG A 41 12.16 -6.47 2.78
CA ARG A 41 11.21 -6.42 1.66
C ARG A 41 9.83 -6.10 2.20
N VAL A 42 9.23 -5.02 1.71
CA VAL A 42 7.97 -4.48 2.22
C VAL A 42 6.90 -4.52 1.13
N ALA A 43 5.80 -5.20 1.42
CA ALA A 43 4.61 -5.25 0.57
C ALA A 43 3.61 -4.19 1.01
N ILE A 44 3.15 -3.35 0.08
CA ILE A 44 2.04 -2.42 0.29
C ILE A 44 0.81 -2.97 -0.44
N THR A 45 -0.30 -3.15 0.28
CA THR A 45 -1.51 -3.73 -0.30
C THR A 45 -2.34 -2.67 -1.02
N ALA A 46 -2.71 -2.96 -2.27
CA ALA A 46 -3.51 -2.11 -3.14
C ALA A 46 -4.92 -2.68 -3.32
N GLY A 47 -5.96 -2.00 -2.83
CA GLY A 47 -7.36 -2.45 -2.89
C GLY A 47 -8.25 -1.54 -3.75
N SER A 48 -9.46 -2.00 -4.06
CA SER A 48 -10.43 -1.27 -4.92
C SER A 48 -11.54 -0.54 -4.14
N ARG A 49 -11.48 -0.52 -2.79
CA ARG A 49 -12.58 -0.09 -1.92
C ARG A 49 -12.77 1.43 -1.77
N GLY A 50 -12.35 2.22 -2.77
CA GLY A 50 -12.64 3.66 -2.86
C GLY A 50 -12.04 4.49 -1.72
N ILE A 51 -10.72 4.44 -1.52
CA ILE A 51 -10.02 5.29 -0.55
C ILE A 51 -9.81 6.68 -1.16
N ALA A 52 -10.20 7.74 -0.45
CA ALA A 52 -9.90 9.11 -0.87
C ALA A 52 -8.39 9.37 -0.87
N ASN A 53 -7.89 10.14 -1.85
CA ASN A 53 -6.48 10.48 -1.99
C ASN A 53 -5.54 9.26 -2.04
N TYR A 54 -6.03 8.12 -2.57
CA TYR A 54 -5.33 6.85 -2.43
C TYR A 54 -3.93 6.86 -3.05
N LEU A 55 -3.78 7.44 -4.23
CA LEU A 55 -2.48 7.57 -4.89
C LEU A 55 -1.48 8.37 -4.04
N THR A 56 -1.93 9.46 -3.42
CA THR A 56 -1.10 10.28 -2.52
C THR A 56 -0.61 9.44 -1.34
N ILE A 57 -1.52 8.71 -0.69
CA ILE A 57 -1.19 7.82 0.43
C ILE A 57 -0.13 6.79 0.01
N MET A 58 -0.36 6.11 -1.12
CA MET A 58 0.52 5.04 -1.59
C MET A 58 1.91 5.58 -1.94
N ARG A 59 1.99 6.70 -2.69
CA ARG A 59 3.26 7.33 -3.05
C ARG A 59 4.03 7.80 -1.81
N THR A 60 3.34 8.47 -0.88
CA THR A 60 3.97 8.93 0.37
C THR A 60 4.48 7.76 1.21
N ALA A 61 3.74 6.64 1.27
CA ALA A 61 4.20 5.45 1.95
C ALA A 61 5.44 4.84 1.27
N VAL A 62 5.44 4.76 -0.06
CA VAL A 62 6.61 4.28 -0.83
C VAL A 62 7.85 5.13 -0.54
N GLU A 63 7.73 6.46 -0.62
CA GLU A 63 8.81 7.40 -0.35
C GLU A 63 9.36 7.24 1.07
N PHE A 64 8.47 7.27 2.07
CA PHE A 64 8.84 7.18 3.48
C PHE A 64 9.61 5.91 3.84
N ILE A 65 9.19 4.77 3.29
CA ILE A 65 9.80 3.46 3.55
C ILE A 65 11.11 3.33 2.75
N ARG A 66 11.18 3.89 1.54
CA ARG A 66 12.40 3.91 0.72
C ARG A 66 13.51 4.71 1.39
N GLU A 67 13.18 5.85 2.00
CA GLU A 67 14.11 6.66 2.82
C GLU A 67 14.75 5.85 3.97
N ARG A 68 14.14 4.72 4.36
CA ARG A 68 14.62 3.82 5.43
C ARG A 68 15.24 2.52 4.92
N GLY A 69 15.56 2.44 3.63
CA GLY A 69 16.25 1.30 3.04
C GLY A 69 15.37 0.07 2.78
N GLY A 70 14.04 0.21 2.84
CA GLY A 70 13.11 -0.85 2.49
C GLY A 70 13.07 -1.14 0.98
N LYS A 71 12.97 -2.43 0.61
CA LYS A 71 12.75 -2.89 -0.78
C LYS A 71 11.25 -3.06 -1.02
N LEU A 72 10.63 -2.12 -1.74
CA LEU A 72 9.18 -2.02 -1.85
C LEU A 72 8.59 -2.74 -3.07
N PHE A 73 7.37 -3.23 -2.90
CA PHE A 73 6.48 -3.60 -3.99
C PHE A 73 5.01 -3.49 -3.56
N LEU A 74 4.14 -3.23 -4.52
CA LEU A 74 2.70 -3.25 -4.32
C LEU A 74 2.14 -4.63 -4.63
N VAL A 75 1.11 -5.02 -3.88
CA VAL A 75 0.36 -6.26 -4.09
C VAL A 75 -1.13 -5.95 -4.20
N PRO A 76 -1.82 -6.31 -5.30
CA PRO A 76 -3.26 -6.17 -5.39
C PRO A 76 -3.96 -7.07 -4.35
N ALA A 77 -4.65 -6.48 -3.38
CA ALA A 77 -5.36 -7.17 -2.30
C ALA A 77 -6.88 -7.13 -2.52
N MET A 78 -7.33 -7.56 -3.71
CA MET A 78 -8.71 -7.40 -4.19
C MET A 78 -9.36 -8.69 -4.72
N GLY A 79 -8.69 -9.84 -4.63
CA GLY A 79 -9.28 -11.15 -4.95
C GLY A 79 -9.82 -11.25 -6.39
N SER A 80 -11.11 -11.56 -6.52
CA SER A 80 -11.80 -11.80 -7.81
C SER A 80 -12.05 -10.55 -8.66
N HIS A 81 -11.73 -9.34 -8.17
CA HIS A 81 -11.81 -8.13 -8.99
C HIS A 81 -11.00 -8.28 -10.28
N GLY A 82 -11.44 -7.65 -11.38
CA GLY A 82 -10.80 -7.84 -12.68
C GLY A 82 -10.93 -9.28 -13.21
N GLY A 83 -12.01 -9.98 -12.87
CA GLY A 83 -12.25 -11.36 -13.28
C GLY A 83 -11.29 -12.38 -12.65
N GLY A 84 -10.62 -12.03 -11.55
CA GLY A 84 -9.68 -12.92 -10.86
C GLY A 84 -8.37 -13.18 -11.61
N THR A 85 -8.12 -12.45 -12.70
CA THR A 85 -6.88 -12.59 -13.48
C THR A 85 -5.86 -11.53 -13.07
N VAL A 86 -4.57 -11.84 -13.25
CA VAL A 86 -3.48 -10.88 -13.02
C VAL A 86 -3.63 -9.65 -13.90
N ALA A 87 -3.94 -9.84 -15.19
CA ALA A 87 -4.15 -8.74 -16.12
C ALA A 87 -5.33 -7.86 -15.70
N GLY A 88 -6.47 -8.46 -15.33
CA GLY A 88 -7.66 -7.72 -14.95
C GLY A 88 -7.50 -6.96 -13.64
N ARG A 89 -6.85 -7.52 -12.62
CA ARG A 89 -6.55 -6.79 -11.37
C ARG A 89 -5.58 -5.63 -11.59
N ARG A 90 -4.56 -5.82 -12.43
CA ARG A 90 -3.68 -4.71 -12.85
C ARG A 90 -4.45 -3.63 -13.59
N ALA A 91 -5.39 -4.00 -14.47
CA ALA A 91 -6.26 -3.03 -15.16
C ALA A 91 -7.16 -2.27 -14.17
N VAL A 92 -7.70 -2.93 -13.14
CA VAL A 92 -8.46 -2.27 -12.07
C VAL A 92 -7.58 -1.24 -11.34
N LEU A 93 -6.35 -1.61 -10.95
CA LEU A 93 -5.43 -0.67 -10.31
C LEU A 93 -5.07 0.52 -11.22
N ALA A 94 -4.78 0.25 -12.50
CA ALA A 94 -4.48 1.29 -13.47
C ALA A 94 -5.67 2.25 -13.64
N GLY A 95 -6.91 1.75 -13.66
CA GLY A 95 -8.12 2.56 -13.68
C GLY A 95 -8.32 3.43 -12.43
N LEU A 96 -7.69 3.07 -11.31
CA LEU A 96 -7.62 3.88 -10.08
C LEU A 96 -6.43 4.86 -10.08
N GLY A 97 -5.67 4.93 -11.17
CA GLY A 97 -4.45 5.73 -11.28
C GLY A 97 -3.26 5.12 -10.54
N ILE A 98 -3.30 3.83 -10.18
CA ILE A 98 -2.23 3.12 -9.47
C ILE A 98 -1.45 2.29 -10.48
N THR A 99 -0.36 2.88 -10.96
CA THR A 99 0.65 2.27 -11.83
C THR A 99 2.02 2.30 -11.14
N GLU A 100 2.96 1.49 -11.61
CA GLU A 100 4.35 1.48 -11.09
C GLU A 100 4.98 2.87 -11.14
N GLU A 101 4.75 3.59 -12.24
CA GLU A 101 5.20 4.97 -12.43
C GLU A 101 4.56 5.93 -11.43
N SER A 102 3.23 5.89 -11.29
CA SER A 102 2.50 6.81 -10.42
C SER A 102 2.87 6.69 -8.94
N VAL A 103 3.24 5.46 -8.52
CA VAL A 103 3.51 5.13 -7.12
C VAL A 103 5.00 5.02 -6.81
N GLY A 104 5.85 4.85 -7.82
CA GLY A 104 7.30 4.72 -7.69
C GLY A 104 7.78 3.36 -7.17
N ALA A 105 6.98 2.30 -7.33
CA ALA A 105 7.33 0.95 -6.90
C ALA A 105 6.69 -0.15 -7.78
N PRO A 106 7.34 -1.32 -7.93
CA PRO A 106 6.81 -2.43 -8.74
C PRO A 106 5.45 -2.91 -8.26
N VAL A 107 4.56 -3.31 -9.18
CA VAL A 107 3.27 -3.93 -8.86
C VAL A 107 3.37 -5.43 -9.11
N LEU A 108 3.55 -6.20 -8.04
CA LEU A 108 3.65 -7.65 -8.09
C LEU A 108 2.28 -8.28 -7.81
N ASP A 109 1.64 -8.76 -8.86
CA ASP A 109 0.40 -9.52 -8.77
C ASP A 109 0.68 -11.01 -9.02
N LEU A 110 0.11 -11.85 -8.16
CA LEU A 110 0.27 -13.30 -8.18
C LEU A 110 -1.06 -13.97 -8.56
N PRO A 111 -1.04 -15.18 -9.16
CA PRO A 111 -2.27 -15.90 -9.49
C PRO A 111 -3.16 -16.11 -8.25
N MET A 112 -4.47 -16.27 -8.46
CA MET A 112 -5.46 -16.48 -7.38
C MET A 112 -5.23 -17.73 -6.51
N LYS A 113 -4.27 -18.59 -6.88
CA LYS A 113 -3.84 -19.74 -6.08
C LYS A 113 -2.80 -19.38 -5.02
N THR A 114 -2.40 -18.11 -4.92
CA THR A 114 -1.42 -17.65 -3.94
C THR A 114 -2.08 -17.08 -2.70
N PHE A 115 -1.74 -17.64 -1.54
CA PHE A 115 -2.22 -17.19 -0.24
C PHE A 115 -1.22 -16.22 0.39
N PHE A 116 -1.71 -15.05 0.79
CA PHE A 116 -0.96 -14.13 1.64
C PHE A 116 -1.40 -14.36 3.09
N PHE A 117 -0.51 -14.90 3.91
CA PHE A 117 -0.76 -14.98 5.35
C PHE A 117 -0.47 -13.62 5.98
N ALA A 118 -1.52 -12.98 6.47
CA ALA A 118 -1.40 -11.79 7.30
C ALA A 118 -1.62 -12.19 8.77
N ILE A 119 -0.55 -12.45 9.51
CA ILE A 119 -0.65 -12.65 10.97
C ILE A 119 -0.62 -11.27 11.62
N GLY A 120 -1.78 -10.80 12.07
CA GLY A 120 -1.93 -9.59 12.87
C GLY A 120 -2.27 -9.93 14.32
N TYR A 121 -1.84 -9.09 15.25
CA TYR A 121 -2.33 -9.07 16.63
C TYR A 121 -3.20 -7.82 16.80
N GLU A 122 -4.36 -8.00 17.41
CA GLU A 122 -5.20 -6.89 17.89
C GLU A 122 -4.75 -6.50 19.30
N ASN A 123 -4.74 -5.20 19.59
CA ASN A 123 -4.92 -4.69 20.96
C ASN A 123 -6.39 -4.32 21.11
#